data_AF-A0A9J6GKK7-F1
#
_entry.id   AF-A0A9J6GKK7-F1
#
_cell.length_a   1.000
_cell.length_b   1.000
_cell.length_c   1.000
_cell.angle_alpha   90.00
_cell.angle_beta   90.00
_cell.angle_gamma   90.00
#
_symmetry.space_group_name_H-M   'P 1'
#
loop_
_entity.id
_entity.type
_entity.pdbx_description
1 polymer ?
#
loop_
_entity_poly.entity_id
_entity_poly.type
_entity_poly.pdbx_seq_one_letter_code
_entity_poly.pdbx_strand_id
1 'polypeptide(L)'
;MTERRRDKRVSSCFVPLCNSGLRSCKEKRSLFRVPVEPDRRELWSRNIKRVDRPLDAGSVVCERPFEPQFIKRKFQTTVTGELVEIERERPLLTNDAVPTIFPDAPSYMTKSLPRKRKKRNLCDQHLPAAKRKKGLRLEKENSAEPTQDVESEEAWVAERQRVSFGNLKMPQSWSKITLPR
;
A
#
# COMPACT_ATOMS: atom_id res chain seq x y z
N MET A 1 27.26 -19.20 29.45
CA MET A 1 26.25 -18.12 29.54
C MET A 1 26.55 -17.10 28.44
N THR A 2 25.59 -16.67 27.63
CA THR A 2 25.81 -15.62 26.62
C THR A 2 25.66 -14.24 27.24
N GLU A 3 26.75 -13.48 27.35
CA GLU A 3 26.70 -12.11 27.86
C GLU A 3 25.83 -11.22 26.96
N ARG A 4 24.71 -10.73 27.50
CA ARG A 4 23.87 -9.73 26.81
C ARG A 4 24.53 -8.35 26.91
N ARG A 5 25.59 -8.12 26.12
CA ARG A 5 26.15 -6.77 25.92
C ARG A 5 25.01 -5.82 25.58
N ARG A 6 24.86 -4.75 26.36
CA ARG A 6 23.76 -3.81 26.23
C ARG A 6 24.11 -2.79 25.15
N ASP A 7 23.81 -3.10 23.89
CA ASP A 7 24.07 -2.22 22.76
C ASP A 7 23.61 -0.78 23.02
N LYS A 8 24.43 0.18 22.57
CA LYS A 8 24.16 1.62 22.71
C LYS A 8 22.96 1.99 21.84
N ARG A 9 21.77 1.90 22.44
CA ARG A 9 20.47 2.19 21.79
C ARG A 9 20.48 3.59 21.21
N VAL A 10 20.26 3.69 19.90
CA VAL A 10 20.02 4.98 19.24
C VAL A 10 18.66 5.51 19.72
N SER A 11 18.61 6.73 20.25
CA SER A 11 17.36 7.36 20.71
C SER A 11 16.67 8.20 19.64
N SER A 12 17.38 8.57 18.57
CA SER A 12 16.85 9.29 17.41
C SER A 12 16.24 8.36 16.39
N CYS A 13 15.22 8.85 15.66
CA CYS A 13 14.63 8.15 14.54
C CYS A 13 15.64 7.93 13.41
N PHE A 14 15.63 6.74 12.80
CA PHE A 14 16.48 6.41 11.66
C PHE A 14 16.02 7.07 10.34
N VAL A 15 14.74 7.42 10.24
CA VAL A 15 14.12 7.97 9.01
C VAL A 15 14.70 9.34 8.65
N PRO A 16 15.03 9.59 7.37
CA PRO A 16 15.58 10.88 6.94
C PRO A 16 14.61 12.03 7.22
N LEU A 17 15.18 13.21 7.54
CA LEU A 17 14.46 14.44 7.89
C LEU A 17 13.55 14.36 9.14
N CYS A 18 13.50 13.21 9.82
CA CYS A 18 12.65 13.00 11.00
C CYS A 18 13.37 13.39 12.30
N ASN A 19 12.97 14.50 12.91
CA ASN A 19 13.56 15.01 14.16
C ASN A 19 13.17 14.24 15.44
N SER A 20 12.29 13.24 15.37
CA SER A 20 11.81 12.51 16.55
C SER A 20 12.96 11.83 17.31
N GLY A 21 13.05 12.09 18.63
CA GLY A 21 14.10 11.54 19.49
C GLY A 21 15.43 12.33 19.51
N LEU A 22 15.54 13.40 18.72
CA LEU A 22 16.57 14.44 18.88
C LEU A 22 16.15 15.42 19.99
N ARG A 23 17.13 15.99 20.72
CA ARG A 23 16.88 16.90 21.87
C ARG A 23 16.05 18.15 21.53
N SER A 24 16.04 18.57 20.27
CA SER A 24 15.26 19.72 19.78
C SER A 24 13.76 19.42 19.59
N CYS A 25 13.37 18.13 19.52
CA CYS A 25 12.00 17.75 19.26
C CYS A 25 11.18 17.73 20.57
N LYS A 26 10.28 18.71 20.72
CA LYS A 26 9.38 18.82 21.89
C LYS A 26 8.34 17.68 21.94
N GLU A 27 8.00 17.08 20.80
CA GLU A 27 6.94 16.08 20.69
C GLU A 27 7.47 14.67 21.03
N LYS A 28 7.01 14.12 22.15
CA LYS A 28 7.34 12.75 22.57
C LYS A 28 6.51 11.73 21.76
N ARG A 29 7.18 10.99 20.88
CA ARG A 29 6.57 9.93 20.04
C ARG A 29 7.03 8.54 20.48
N SER A 30 6.18 7.54 20.29
CA SER A 30 6.58 6.13 20.44
C SER A 30 7.71 5.79 19.46
N LEU A 31 8.73 5.07 19.95
CA LEU A 31 9.86 4.58 19.16
C LEU A 31 9.80 3.05 19.10
N PHE A 32 9.68 2.50 17.89
CA PHE A 32 9.69 1.08 17.62
C PHE A 32 11.10 0.63 17.21
N ARG A 33 11.49 -0.57 17.63
CA ARG A 33 12.73 -1.19 17.14
C ARG A 33 12.54 -1.74 15.73
N VAL A 34 13.64 -1.80 15.00
CA VAL A 34 13.75 -2.60 13.77
C VAL A 34 13.43 -4.07 14.06
N PRO A 35 12.73 -4.79 13.18
CA PRO A 35 12.46 -6.23 13.32
C PRO A 35 13.75 -7.07 13.47
N VAL A 36 13.63 -8.20 14.17
CA VAL A 36 14.72 -9.20 14.25
C VAL A 36 14.87 -9.94 12.92
N GLU A 37 13.74 -10.26 12.26
CA GLU A 37 13.70 -10.93 10.95
C GLU A 37 14.41 -10.14 9.84
N PRO A 38 15.28 -10.78 9.04
CA PRO A 38 16.05 -10.11 7.99
C PRO A 38 15.15 -9.56 6.88
N ASP A 39 14.24 -10.37 6.32
CA ASP A 39 13.37 -10.00 5.20
C ASP A 39 12.56 -8.73 5.50
N ARG A 40 12.06 -8.62 6.75
CA ARG A 40 11.27 -7.49 7.21
C ARG A 40 12.13 -6.25 7.48
N ARG A 41 13.37 -6.43 7.96
CA ARG A 41 14.37 -5.36 8.09
C ARG A 41 14.78 -4.82 6.72
N GLU A 42 14.99 -5.69 5.74
CA GLU A 42 15.24 -5.29 4.36
C GLU A 42 14.03 -4.56 3.77
N LEU A 43 12.81 -5.05 3.96
CA LEU A 43 11.60 -4.38 3.52
C LEU A 43 11.47 -2.96 4.11
N TRP A 44 11.84 -2.77 5.38
CA TRP A 44 11.92 -1.43 5.98
C TRP A 44 13.03 -0.57 5.34
N SER A 45 14.23 -1.12 5.15
CA SER A 45 15.36 -0.41 4.51
C SER A 45 15.01 0.06 3.08
N ARG A 46 14.44 -0.83 2.27
CA ARG A 46 13.99 -0.57 0.89
C ARG A 46 12.91 0.52 0.80
N ASN A 47 12.07 0.69 1.82
CA ASN A 47 11.07 1.75 1.86
C ASN A 47 11.59 3.08 2.44
N ILE A 48 12.49 3.03 3.43
CA ILE A 48 13.13 4.24 3.99
C ILE A 48 14.14 4.86 3.01
N LYS A 49 14.69 4.09 2.07
CA LYS A 49 15.56 4.55 0.96
C LYS A 49 16.77 5.41 1.40
N ARG A 50 17.31 5.15 2.58
CA ARG A 50 18.46 5.89 3.12
C ARG A 50 19.76 5.28 2.58
N VAL A 51 20.65 6.12 2.02
CA VAL A 51 21.91 5.70 1.40
C VAL A 51 23.08 5.78 2.38
N ASP A 52 23.16 6.88 3.14
CA ASP A 52 24.25 7.23 4.06
C ASP A 52 24.39 6.31 5.30
N ARG A 53 23.41 5.44 5.58
CA ARG A 53 23.50 4.44 6.66
C ARG A 53 22.59 3.23 6.42
N PRO A 54 23.06 1.98 6.58
CA PRO A 54 22.20 0.79 6.56
C PRO A 54 21.34 0.64 7.82
N LEU A 55 20.20 -0.06 7.70
CA LEU A 55 19.26 -0.26 8.79
C LEU A 55 19.71 -1.40 9.74
N ASP A 56 20.44 -1.04 10.79
CA ASP A 56 20.89 -1.98 11.83
C ASP A 56 19.79 -2.33 12.87
N ALA A 57 19.90 -3.50 13.52
CA ALA A 57 19.00 -3.97 14.57
C ALA A 57 18.97 -3.09 15.83
N GLY A 58 20.03 -2.33 16.12
CA GLY A 58 20.08 -1.31 17.18
C GLY A 58 19.36 0.00 16.83
N SER A 59 18.85 0.14 15.60
CA SER A 59 18.14 1.34 15.12
C SER A 59 16.67 1.35 15.56
N VAL A 60 16.07 2.55 15.58
CA VAL A 60 14.66 2.76 15.93
C VAL A 60 13.95 3.67 14.92
N VAL A 61 12.65 3.48 14.78
CA VAL A 61 11.77 4.28 13.92
C VAL A 61 10.60 4.79 14.77
N CYS A 62 10.24 6.07 14.68
CA CYS A 62 9.11 6.62 15.44
C CYS A 62 7.76 6.19 14.85
N GLU A 63 6.64 6.60 15.44
CA GLU A 63 5.31 6.28 14.90
C GLU A 63 4.90 7.08 13.65
N ARG A 64 5.51 8.25 13.36
CA ARG A 64 5.14 9.11 12.21
C ARG A 64 5.14 8.40 10.84
N PRO A 65 6.03 7.43 10.54
CA PRO A 65 6.08 6.77 9.23
C PRO A 65 5.13 5.59 9.04
N PHE A 66 4.49 5.13 10.12
CA PHE A 66 3.55 4.01 10.07
C PHE A 66 2.12 4.55 10.05
N GLU A 67 1.26 3.94 9.25
CA GLU A 67 -0.17 4.24 9.33
C GLU A 67 -0.74 3.78 10.68
N PRO A 68 -1.69 4.54 11.27
CA PRO A 68 -2.23 4.24 12.60
C PRO A 68 -2.93 2.87 12.66
N GLN A 69 -3.42 2.34 11.53
CA GLN A 69 -3.99 0.99 11.45
C GLN A 69 -2.99 -0.13 11.81
N PHE A 70 -1.69 0.12 11.65
CA PHE A 70 -0.64 -0.85 11.98
C PHE A 70 -0.16 -0.74 13.44
N ILE A 71 -0.57 0.29 14.18
CA ILE A 71 -0.12 0.58 15.55
C ILE A 71 -1.17 0.09 16.56
N LYS A 72 -0.92 -1.08 17.16
CA LYS A 72 -1.72 -1.64 18.26
C LYS A 72 -1.47 -0.85 19.54
N ARG A 73 -2.24 0.22 19.77
CA ARG A 73 -2.27 1.00 21.03
C ARG A 73 -3.12 0.37 22.13
N LYS A 74 -4.04 -0.52 21.77
CA LYS A 74 -4.93 -1.24 22.71
C LYS A 74 -4.78 -2.75 22.56
N PHE A 75 -5.28 -3.51 23.52
CA PHE A 75 -5.48 -4.95 23.43
C PHE A 75 -6.93 -5.31 23.76
N GLN A 76 -7.45 -6.33 23.09
CA GLN A 76 -8.81 -6.84 23.27
C GLN A 76 -8.71 -8.20 23.96
N THR A 77 -9.35 -8.35 25.11
CA THR A 77 -9.39 -9.59 25.89
C THR A 77 -10.84 -9.91 26.22
N THR A 78 -11.27 -11.13 25.94
CA THR A 78 -12.55 -11.66 26.44
C THR A 78 -12.41 -11.97 27.93
N VAL A 79 -13.09 -11.19 28.79
CA VAL A 79 -13.19 -11.46 30.23
C VAL A 79 -14.65 -11.79 30.52
N THR A 80 -14.91 -12.98 31.09
CA THR A 80 -16.28 -13.45 31.42
C THR A 80 -17.25 -13.41 30.20
N GLY A 81 -16.72 -13.56 28.98
CA GLY A 81 -17.49 -13.49 27.74
C GLY A 81 -17.60 -12.09 27.11
N GLU A 82 -17.29 -11.03 27.85
CA GLU A 82 -17.32 -9.65 27.35
C GLU A 82 -15.99 -9.22 26.73
N LEU A 83 -16.04 -8.50 25.60
CA LEU A 83 -14.86 -7.98 24.90
C LEU A 83 -14.38 -6.68 25.55
N VAL A 84 -13.50 -6.79 26.53
CA VAL A 84 -12.87 -5.64 27.20
C VAL A 84 -11.72 -5.13 26.35
N GLU A 85 -11.74 -3.84 25.99
CA GLU A 85 -10.66 -3.17 25.27
C GLU A 85 -9.82 -2.31 26.21
N ILE A 86 -8.57 -2.71 26.44
CA ILE A 86 -7.67 -2.12 27.43
C ILE A 86 -6.50 -1.42 26.73
N GLU A 87 -6.14 -0.22 27.18
CA GLU A 87 -5.04 0.55 26.60
C GLU A 87 -3.66 0.02 27.02
N ARG A 88 -2.65 0.20 26.16
CA ARG A 88 -1.28 -0.29 26.40
C ARG A 88 -0.36 0.86 26.79
N GLU A 89 0.35 0.72 27.91
CA GLU A 89 1.49 1.59 28.27
C GLU A 89 2.49 1.76 27.12
N ARG A 90 2.68 0.69 26.33
CA ARG A 90 3.56 0.68 25.15
C ARG A 90 2.79 0.16 23.94
N PRO A 91 2.54 1.01 22.92
CA PRO A 91 2.06 0.56 21.62
C PRO A 91 3.00 -0.48 21.01
N LEU A 92 2.45 -1.40 20.21
CA LEU A 92 3.24 -2.30 19.36
C LEU A 92 2.85 -2.12 17.89
N LEU A 93 3.78 -2.44 17.00
CA LEU A 93 3.47 -2.62 15.60
C LEU A 93 2.86 -4.01 15.34
N THR A 94 2.00 -4.09 14.32
CA THR A 94 1.65 -5.33 13.62
C THR A 94 2.87 -5.96 12.93
N ASN A 95 2.77 -7.22 12.52
CA ASN A 95 3.85 -7.90 11.78
C ASN A 95 3.98 -7.34 10.35
N ASP A 96 2.87 -6.89 9.77
CA ASP A 96 2.76 -6.35 8.42
C ASP A 96 3.13 -4.86 8.36
N ALA A 97 3.44 -4.23 9.50
CA ALA A 97 3.81 -2.82 9.56
C ALA A 97 5.12 -2.55 8.80
N VAL A 98 5.04 -1.64 7.83
CA VAL A 98 6.13 -1.11 7.02
C VAL A 98 6.08 0.42 7.07
N PRO A 99 7.22 1.14 7.17
CA PRO A 99 7.24 2.60 7.10
C PRO A 99 6.96 3.07 5.67
N THR A 100 5.87 3.81 5.46
CA THR A 100 5.42 4.26 4.12
C THR A 100 5.10 5.75 4.05
N ILE A 101 4.94 6.43 5.18
CA ILE A 101 4.64 7.87 5.26
C ILE A 101 5.91 8.64 5.65
N PHE A 102 6.21 9.73 4.97
CA PHE A 102 7.39 10.56 5.28
C PHE A 102 7.01 12.04 5.15
N PRO A 103 6.38 12.65 6.17
CA PRO A 103 5.73 13.95 6.05
C PRO A 103 6.72 15.11 5.97
N ASP A 104 7.94 14.91 6.45
CA ASP A 104 9.03 15.89 6.41
C ASP A 104 9.90 15.73 5.13
N ALA A 105 9.48 14.88 4.19
CA ALA A 105 10.22 14.48 3.00
C ALA A 105 9.42 14.74 1.70
N PRO A 106 10.06 14.84 0.53
CA PRO A 106 9.35 15.13 -0.72
C PRO A 106 8.34 14.03 -1.09
N SER A 107 7.21 14.45 -1.67
CA SER A 107 6.01 13.62 -1.88
C SER A 107 6.28 12.24 -2.51
N TYR A 108 7.18 12.16 -3.49
CA TYR A 108 7.56 10.90 -4.18
C TYR A 108 8.17 9.82 -3.27
N MET A 109 8.60 10.19 -2.06
CA MET A 109 9.10 9.26 -1.06
C MET A 109 7.96 8.57 -0.31
N THR A 110 6.80 9.24 -0.21
CA THR A 110 5.62 8.76 0.52
C THR A 110 4.76 7.82 -0.33
N LYS A 111 4.14 6.84 0.31
CA LYS A 111 3.19 5.90 -0.30
C LYS A 111 2.08 5.53 0.69
N SER A 112 1.12 6.44 0.89
CA SER A 112 -0.08 6.10 1.68
C SER A 112 -0.85 4.96 1.02
N LEU A 113 -1.26 3.98 1.82
CA LEU A 113 -2.06 2.84 1.35
C LEU A 113 -3.50 3.29 1.07
N PRO A 114 -4.17 2.68 0.08
CA PRO A 114 -5.59 2.92 -0.15
C PRO A 114 -6.40 2.50 1.09
N ARG A 115 -7.25 3.40 1.58
CA ARG A 115 -8.12 3.13 2.74
C ARG A 115 -8.94 1.86 2.49
N LYS A 116 -8.97 0.95 3.46
CA LYS A 116 -9.71 -0.32 3.40
C LYS A 116 -11.16 -0.08 2.94
N ARG A 117 -11.49 -0.55 1.74
CA ARG A 117 -12.82 -0.37 1.13
C ARG A 117 -13.89 -0.96 2.07
N LYS A 118 -14.90 -0.16 2.42
CA LYS A 118 -16.08 -0.65 3.15
C LYS A 118 -16.66 -1.84 2.38
N LYS A 119 -16.85 -2.99 3.04
CA LYS A 119 -17.67 -4.06 2.46
C LYS A 119 -19.08 -3.49 2.30
N ARG A 120 -19.63 -3.56 1.08
CA ARG A 120 -21.07 -3.34 0.85
C ARG A 120 -21.77 -4.62 1.27
N ASN A 121 -22.68 -4.53 2.22
CA ASN A 121 -23.65 -5.59 2.46
C ASN A 121 -24.46 -5.76 1.18
N LEU A 122 -24.54 -6.98 0.64
CA LEU A 122 -25.21 -7.19 -0.65
C LEU A 122 -26.74 -7.07 -0.52
N CYS A 123 -27.26 -7.36 0.69
CA CYS A 123 -28.67 -7.29 1.08
C CYS A 123 -29.20 -5.85 1.31
N ASP A 124 -28.36 -4.88 1.68
CA ASP A 124 -28.78 -3.47 1.84
C ASP A 124 -29.07 -2.76 0.51
N GLN A 125 -28.95 -3.47 -0.62
CA GLN A 125 -29.28 -2.95 -1.95
C GLN A 125 -30.78 -3.04 -2.21
N HIS A 126 -31.54 -2.16 -1.57
CA HIS A 126 -32.88 -1.81 -2.06
C HIS A 126 -32.73 -1.31 -3.51
N LEU A 127 -33.14 -2.12 -4.48
CA LEU A 127 -33.10 -1.76 -5.90
C LEU A 127 -33.87 -0.44 -6.10
N PRO A 128 -33.29 0.56 -6.79
CA PRO A 128 -34.00 1.82 -7.03
C PRO A 128 -35.24 1.52 -7.88
N ALA A 129 -36.42 1.83 -7.34
CA ALA A 129 -37.69 1.45 -7.94
C ALA A 129 -37.79 1.93 -9.40
N ALA A 130 -38.04 1.00 -10.32
CA ALA A 130 -37.97 1.24 -11.76
C ALA A 130 -39.03 2.26 -12.19
N LYS A 131 -38.63 3.53 -12.35
CA LYS A 131 -39.51 4.59 -12.86
C LYS A 131 -39.89 4.30 -14.30
N ARG A 132 -41.08 3.74 -14.48
CA ARG A 132 -41.72 3.48 -15.78
C ARG A 132 -41.71 4.76 -16.63
N LYS A 133 -40.87 4.80 -17.67
CA LYS A 133 -40.93 5.88 -18.67
C LYS A 133 -42.27 5.77 -19.40
N LYS A 134 -43.15 6.78 -19.27
CA LYS A 134 -44.22 6.98 -20.25
C LYS A 134 -43.53 7.36 -21.58
N GLY A 135 -43.87 6.67 -22.66
CA GLY A 135 -43.34 6.98 -23.98
C GLY A 135 -43.89 8.30 -24.51
N LEU A 136 -43.08 9.02 -25.28
CA LEU A 136 -43.56 10.05 -26.20
C LEU A 136 -43.11 9.64 -27.61
N ARG A 137 -44.06 9.59 -28.53
CA ARG A 137 -43.85 9.24 -29.94
C ARG A 137 -43.65 10.53 -30.73
N LEU A 138 -42.51 10.65 -31.40
CA LEU A 138 -42.34 11.52 -32.56
C LEU A 138 -41.77 10.68 -33.70
N GLU A 139 -42.11 11.04 -34.93
CA GLU A 139 -41.71 10.32 -36.14
C GLU A 139 -40.93 11.26 -37.09
N LYS A 140 -40.08 10.67 -37.94
CA LYS A 140 -39.90 10.94 -39.40
C LYS A 140 -40.38 12.30 -39.96
N GLU A 141 -39.69 13.02 -40.87
CA GLU A 141 -38.43 12.87 -41.65
C GLU A 141 -37.81 14.28 -41.90
N ASN A 142 -36.86 14.62 -42.79
CA ASN A 142 -35.92 13.95 -43.73
C ASN A 142 -34.74 14.93 -44.06
N SER A 143 -33.77 14.53 -44.90
CA SER A 143 -32.96 15.40 -45.80
C SER A 143 -31.94 16.38 -45.16
N ALA A 144 -30.68 16.53 -45.59
CA ALA A 144 -29.85 15.83 -46.59
C ALA A 144 -28.33 16.07 -46.35
N GLU A 145 -27.47 15.36 -47.09
CA GLU A 145 -26.02 15.61 -47.30
C GLU A 145 -25.80 16.50 -48.56
N PRO A 146 -24.57 16.85 -49.04
CA PRO A 146 -23.19 16.58 -48.59
C PRO A 146 -22.33 17.85 -48.37
N THR A 147 -21.05 17.81 -47.97
CA THR A 147 -19.81 17.62 -48.78
C THR A 147 -18.62 17.45 -47.81
N GLN A 148 -17.65 16.54 -48.00
CA GLN A 148 -16.54 16.54 -48.97
C GLN A 148 -15.61 17.78 -48.89
N ASP A 149 -14.28 17.73 -48.83
CA ASP A 149 -13.21 16.70 -48.57
C ASP A 149 -11.94 17.50 -48.11
N VAL A 150 -10.66 17.08 -47.98
CA VAL A 150 -9.84 15.90 -48.40
C VAL A 150 -8.61 15.73 -47.46
N GLU A 151 -7.86 14.62 -47.65
CA GLU A 151 -6.38 14.42 -47.71
C GLU A 151 -5.38 15.61 -47.52
N SER A 152 -4.09 15.43 -47.14
CA SER A 152 -3.30 14.21 -46.81
C SER A 152 -1.96 14.50 -46.06
N GLU A 153 -1.45 13.46 -45.37
CA GLU A 153 -0.07 12.87 -45.38
C GLU A 153 1.23 13.75 -45.26
N GLU A 154 2.42 13.23 -44.88
CA GLU A 154 2.84 11.85 -44.55
C GLU A 154 3.95 11.76 -43.46
N ALA A 155 4.16 10.53 -42.98
CA ALA A 155 5.38 9.87 -42.50
C ALA A 155 6.61 10.66 -41.99
N TRP A 156 7.11 10.21 -40.83
CA TRP A 156 8.48 9.65 -40.73
C TRP A 156 8.48 8.37 -39.89
N VAL A 157 9.22 7.34 -40.32
CA VAL A 157 9.18 5.98 -39.74
C VAL A 157 10.57 5.51 -39.30
N ALA A 158 10.76 5.38 -37.98
CA ALA A 158 11.84 4.67 -37.28
C ALA A 158 11.50 4.65 -35.77
N GLU A 159 11.89 3.72 -34.90
CA GLU A 159 12.61 2.45 -35.05
C GLU A 159 12.03 1.47 -34.01
N ARG A 160 11.24 0.47 -34.41
CA ARG A 160 10.43 -0.34 -33.49
C ARG A 160 11.12 -1.67 -33.13
N GLN A 161 12.07 -1.59 -32.20
CA GLN A 161 12.93 -2.71 -31.78
C GLN A 161 12.14 -4.01 -31.48
N ARG A 162 12.43 -5.06 -32.25
CA ARG A 162 11.94 -6.42 -31.97
C ARG A 162 12.74 -7.04 -30.82
N VAL A 163 12.14 -7.10 -29.63
CA VAL A 163 12.64 -7.99 -28.57
C VAL A 163 12.21 -9.43 -28.91
N SER A 164 13.16 -10.23 -29.40
CA SER A 164 12.95 -11.64 -29.75
C SER A 164 12.77 -12.51 -28.51
N PHE A 165 11.54 -12.87 -28.18
CA PHE A 165 11.25 -13.86 -27.14
C PHE A 165 11.73 -15.25 -27.57
N GLY A 166 12.89 -15.65 -27.06
CA GLY A 166 13.50 -16.95 -27.34
C GLY A 166 12.73 -18.13 -26.73
N ASN A 167 11.91 -18.79 -27.56
CA ASN A 167 11.61 -20.22 -27.53
C ASN A 167 11.37 -20.87 -26.14
N LEU A 168 10.43 -20.33 -25.35
CA LEU A 168 9.93 -20.96 -24.12
C LEU A 168 9.00 -22.13 -24.45
N LYS A 169 9.59 -23.32 -24.66
CA LYS A 169 8.84 -24.56 -24.93
C LYS A 169 8.11 -25.05 -23.66
N MET A 170 6.79 -25.04 -23.66
CA MET A 170 5.99 -25.53 -22.53
C MET A 170 6.24 -27.02 -22.24
N PRO A 171 6.34 -27.43 -20.96
CA PRO A 171 6.34 -28.84 -20.58
C PRO A 171 4.95 -29.46 -20.78
N GLN A 172 4.88 -30.64 -21.40
CA GLN A 172 3.60 -31.28 -21.79
C GLN A 172 2.84 -31.94 -20.62
N SER A 173 3.34 -31.81 -19.38
CA SER A 173 2.83 -32.48 -18.18
C SER A 173 1.51 -31.95 -17.61
N TRP A 174 1.01 -30.79 -18.09
CA TRP A 174 -0.23 -30.19 -17.58
C TRP A 174 -1.52 -30.70 -18.29
N SER A 175 -1.43 -31.77 -19.06
CA SER A 175 -2.55 -32.28 -19.89
C SER A 175 -3.56 -33.17 -19.16
N LYS A 176 -3.49 -33.30 -17.82
CA LYS A 176 -4.37 -34.16 -17.02
C LYS A 176 -4.86 -33.52 -15.72
N ILE A 177 -5.74 -32.52 -15.84
CA ILE A 177 -6.66 -32.10 -14.78
C ILE A 177 -8.10 -32.19 -15.32
N THR A 178 -8.67 -33.39 -15.26
CA THR A 178 -10.10 -33.61 -15.53
C THR A 178 -10.90 -33.37 -14.26
N LEU A 179 -11.73 -32.33 -14.24
CA LEU A 179 -12.73 -32.15 -13.19
C LEU A 179 -13.82 -33.23 -13.34
N PRO A 180 -14.27 -33.87 -12.24
CA PRO A 180 -15.46 -34.73 -12.27
C PRO A 180 -16.73 -33.89 -12.52
N ARG A 181 -17.77 -34.56 -13.02
CA ARG A 181 -19.09 -33.99 -13.33
C ARG A 181 -20.12 -34.46 -12.30
#